data_AF-A0A7S2X8Z8-F1
#
_entry.id   AF-A0A7S2X8Z8-F1
#
_cell.length_a   1.000
_cell.length_b   1.000
_cell.length_c   1.000
_cell.angle_alpha   90.00
_cell.angle_beta   90.00
_cell.angle_gamma   90.00
#
_symmetry.space_group_name_H-M   'P 1'
#
loop_
_entity.id
_entity.type
_entity.pdbx_description
1 polymer ?
#
loop_
_entity_poly.entity_id
_entity_poly.type
_entity_poly.pdbx_seq_one_letter_code
_entity_poly.pdbx_strand_id
1 'polypeptide(L)'
;MAASRILFGLLIAGHAQARGKYALPARTRTFLASYRPNGRCQTRRIVRRFATEGTETLPSAIEAQKAGFEDAIGIGKQVASQLQNSNAPEVRGVLDALLGNEAGARGFFVSFLTSDGDDTIADQNPPVELLGDALAQAEEKVVGPLLVMNTVMPTAMVTAHKRSNSDSMAEMSMRVARRASILLEHSPRTRPIVEAAFGAAERAVEENPSPEGGPDEVAYWLRFYNKWGYDEEMRKEIAAALNDVLIKCA
;
A
#
# COMPACT_ATOMS: atom_id res chain seq x y z
N MET A 1 3.34 25.48 14.76
CA MET A 1 3.18 25.05 13.35
C MET A 1 3.06 23.54 13.31
N ALA A 2 1.90 23.01 13.69
CA ALA A 2 1.65 21.58 13.84
C ALA A 2 0.35 21.22 13.10
N ALA A 3 0.48 20.94 11.80
CA ALA A 3 -0.61 20.47 10.94
C ALA A 3 -0.02 19.77 9.70
N SER A 4 0.58 18.58 9.88
CA SER A 4 0.91 17.65 8.78
C SER A 4 1.39 16.28 9.29
N ARG A 5 0.78 15.80 10.38
CA ARG A 5 1.04 14.49 10.96
C ARG A 5 -0.28 13.78 11.17
N ILE A 6 -0.80 13.16 10.11
CA ILE A 6 -1.77 12.04 10.05
C ILE A 6 -2.03 11.83 8.55
N LEU A 7 -1.27 10.96 7.86
CA LEU A 7 -1.65 10.25 6.61
C LEU A 7 -0.57 9.26 6.11
N PHE A 8 0.21 8.66 7.01
CA PHE A 8 1.35 7.79 6.64
C PHE A 8 1.31 6.39 7.27
N GLY A 9 0.15 5.95 7.76
CA GLY A 9 0.01 4.67 8.47
C GLY A 9 -1.33 3.95 8.33
N LEU A 10 -2.14 4.27 7.30
CA LEU A 10 -3.39 3.54 7.03
C LEU A 10 -3.41 3.08 5.58
N LEU A 11 -2.98 1.85 5.35
CA LEU A 11 -3.78 0.89 4.57
C LEU A 11 -3.35 -0.59 4.75
N ILE A 12 -2.60 -0.92 5.80
CA ILE A 12 -2.61 -2.26 6.44
C ILE A 12 -2.57 -2.07 7.96
N ALA A 13 -3.65 -1.53 8.49
CA ALA A 13 -3.92 -1.53 9.92
C ALA A 13 -5.42 -1.39 10.09
N GLY A 14 -6.12 -2.52 9.94
CA GLY A 14 -7.45 -2.60 10.52
C GLY A 14 -7.35 -2.30 12.01
N HIS A 15 -8.27 -1.47 12.48
CA HIS A 15 -8.48 -1.07 13.87
C HIS A 15 -7.95 -2.07 14.91
N ALA A 16 -6.83 -1.75 15.53
CA ALA A 16 -6.42 -2.33 16.81
C ALA A 16 -6.10 -1.21 17.80
N GLN A 17 -7.04 -1.07 18.71
CA GLN A 17 -7.12 -0.14 19.80
C GLN A 17 -6.15 -0.50 20.93
N ALA A 18 -5.30 0.43 21.36
CA ALA A 18 -4.81 0.50 22.73
C ALA A 18 -4.07 1.82 23.02
N ARG A 19 -4.73 2.75 23.73
CA ARG A 19 -4.14 3.42 24.90
C ARG A 19 -5.24 3.69 25.92
N GLY A 20 -5.15 2.99 27.05
CA GLY A 20 -6.03 3.19 28.18
C GLY A 20 -5.81 4.54 28.84
N LYS A 21 -6.95 5.16 29.19
CA LYS A 21 -7.21 6.14 30.26
C LYS A 21 -8.28 7.09 29.73
N TYR A 22 -9.56 6.72 29.83
CA TYR A 22 -10.66 7.61 30.23
C TYR A 22 -11.84 6.73 30.62
N ALA A 23 -12.40 7.04 31.78
CA ALA A 23 -13.50 6.34 32.41
C ALA A 23 -14.79 6.42 31.56
N LEU A 24 -15.55 5.33 31.57
CA LEU A 24 -16.95 5.31 31.12
C LEU A 24 -17.78 6.26 31.98
N PRO A 25 -18.81 6.90 31.39
CA PRO A 25 -20.07 6.95 32.07
C PRO A 25 -21.17 6.26 31.27
N ALA A 26 -22.00 5.58 32.06
CA ALA A 26 -23.18 4.85 31.68
C ALA A 26 -24.29 5.76 31.11
N ARG A 27 -25.15 5.14 30.30
CA ARG A 27 -26.57 5.45 30.12
C ARG A 27 -26.91 6.89 29.72
N THR A 28 -27.31 7.05 28.47
CA THR A 28 -28.61 7.69 28.20
C THR A 28 -29.22 7.18 26.89
N ARG A 29 -30.33 6.45 27.01
CA ARG A 29 -31.35 6.36 25.98
C ARG A 29 -31.87 7.78 25.77
N THR A 30 -31.76 8.31 24.56
CA THR A 30 -32.61 9.42 24.13
C THR A 30 -33.44 8.95 22.97
N PHE A 31 -34.59 8.37 23.31
CA PHE A 31 -35.76 8.39 22.48
C PHE A 31 -36.10 9.86 22.20
N LEU A 32 -35.94 10.32 20.97
CA LEU A 32 -36.74 11.44 20.47
C LEU A 32 -37.98 10.84 19.82
N ALA A 33 -38.95 10.51 20.68
CA ALA A 33 -40.31 10.22 20.28
C ALA A 33 -40.99 11.55 19.93
N SER A 34 -41.13 11.86 18.64
CA SER A 34 -42.17 12.79 18.20
C SER A 34 -43.47 11.99 18.01
N TYR A 35 -44.34 12.04 19.01
CA TYR A 35 -45.66 11.43 18.98
C TYR A 35 -46.57 12.26 18.05
N ARG A 36 -46.97 11.72 16.91
CA ARG A 36 -48.14 12.19 16.15
C ARG A 36 -49.29 11.21 16.38
N PRO A 37 -50.45 11.66 16.89
CA PRO A 37 -51.60 10.80 17.05
C PRO A 37 -52.28 10.70 15.69
N ASN A 38 -52.00 9.63 14.94
CA ASN A 38 -52.94 8.97 14.03
C ASN A 38 -52.24 7.81 13.32
N GLY A 39 -52.63 6.59 13.70
CA GLY A 39 -52.08 5.35 13.22
C GLY A 39 -52.29 5.10 11.72
N ARG A 40 -51.29 5.43 10.92
CA ARG A 40 -51.09 4.82 9.60
C ARG A 40 -49.61 4.44 9.43
N CYS A 41 -49.36 3.13 9.45
CA CYS A 41 -48.09 2.54 9.08
C CYS A 41 -47.93 2.68 7.56
N GLN A 42 -47.12 3.63 7.10
CA GLN A 42 -46.62 3.63 5.73
C GLN A 42 -45.16 3.15 5.78
N THR A 43 -44.95 1.88 5.47
CA THR A 43 -43.64 1.33 5.15
C THR A 43 -43.18 1.92 3.82
N ARG A 44 -42.53 3.08 3.86
CA ARG A 44 -41.69 3.51 2.73
C ARG A 44 -40.50 2.57 2.68
N ARG A 45 -40.63 1.53 1.84
CA ARG A 45 -39.53 0.70 1.37
C ARG A 45 -38.58 1.61 0.61
N ILE A 46 -37.61 2.21 1.30
CA ILE A 46 -36.44 2.79 0.66
C ILE A 46 -35.65 1.60 0.13
N VAL A 47 -36.03 1.15 -1.06
CA VAL A 47 -35.13 0.37 -1.90
C VAL A 47 -34.04 1.35 -2.28
N ARG A 48 -32.95 1.39 -1.48
CA ARG A 48 -31.68 1.87 -2.00
C ARG A 48 -31.39 0.94 -3.16
N ARG A 49 -31.66 1.42 -4.38
CA ARG A 49 -31.03 0.89 -5.59
C ARG A 49 -29.54 0.94 -5.29
N PHE A 50 -28.95 -0.21 -5.00
CA PHE A 50 -27.55 -0.42 -5.30
C PHE A 50 -27.44 -0.12 -6.78
N ALA A 51 -26.76 0.99 -7.10
CA ALA A 51 -26.39 1.29 -8.45
C ALA A 51 -25.57 0.09 -8.93
N THR A 52 -26.12 -0.59 -9.93
CA THR A 52 -25.41 -1.57 -10.73
C THR A 52 -24.19 -0.88 -11.33
N GLU A 53 -23.02 -1.41 -10.96
CA GLU A 53 -21.75 -1.41 -11.71
C GLU A 53 -21.79 -0.57 -12.98
N GLY A 54 -21.32 0.67 -12.85
CA GLY A 54 -20.88 1.43 -14.01
C GLY A 54 -19.62 0.77 -14.55
N THR A 55 -19.60 0.48 -15.84
CA THR A 55 -18.37 0.40 -16.61
C THR A 55 -17.68 1.76 -16.49
N GLU A 56 -16.91 1.97 -15.41
CA GLU A 56 -16.12 3.17 -15.22
C GLU A 56 -15.06 3.19 -16.32
N THR A 57 -15.31 4.01 -17.34
CA THR A 57 -14.34 4.31 -18.37
C THR A 57 -13.14 4.94 -17.70
N LEU A 58 -11.95 4.39 -17.96
CA LEU A 58 -10.71 4.95 -17.45
C LEU A 58 -10.60 6.44 -17.82
N PRO A 59 -10.07 7.29 -16.92
CA PRO A 59 -9.78 8.67 -17.27
C PRO A 59 -8.72 8.74 -18.37
N SER A 60 -8.59 9.89 -19.00
CA SER A 60 -7.49 10.11 -19.94
C SER A 60 -6.13 10.11 -19.21
N ALA A 61 -5.06 9.78 -19.93
CA ALA A 61 -3.70 9.84 -19.38
C ALA A 61 -3.33 11.23 -18.83
N ILE A 62 -3.87 12.31 -19.44
CA ILE A 62 -3.64 13.69 -18.99
C ILE A 62 -4.29 13.96 -17.62
N GLU A 63 -5.48 13.40 -17.39
CA GLU A 63 -6.17 13.51 -16.11
C GLU A 63 -5.45 12.68 -15.04
N ALA A 64 -5.06 11.44 -15.38
CA ALA A 64 -4.30 10.57 -14.48
C ALA A 64 -2.95 11.18 -14.06
N GLN A 65 -2.25 11.84 -14.99
CA GLN A 65 -0.98 12.51 -14.70
C GLN A 65 -1.10 13.66 -13.68
N LYS A 66 -2.27 14.30 -13.62
CA LYS A 66 -2.56 15.44 -12.72
C LYS A 66 -3.28 15.02 -11.45
N ALA A 67 -3.62 13.73 -11.32
CA ALA A 67 -4.37 13.21 -10.19
C ALA A 67 -3.58 13.42 -8.88
N GLY A 68 -4.28 13.89 -7.85
CA GLY A 68 -3.75 13.85 -6.49
C GLY A 68 -3.68 12.41 -5.97
N PHE A 69 -3.04 12.21 -4.83
CA PHE A 69 -2.89 10.88 -4.23
C PHE A 69 -4.22 10.14 -4.04
N GLU A 70 -5.25 10.80 -3.51
CA GLU A 70 -6.57 10.19 -3.28
C GLU A 70 -7.26 9.79 -4.59
N ASP A 71 -7.19 10.64 -5.61
CA ASP A 71 -7.75 10.34 -6.93
C ASP A 71 -6.98 9.18 -7.58
N ALA A 72 -5.66 9.15 -7.43
CA ALA A 72 -4.80 8.09 -7.94
C ALA A 72 -5.10 6.71 -7.33
N ILE A 73 -5.60 6.65 -6.09
CA ILE A 73 -6.10 5.39 -5.51
C ILE A 73 -7.31 4.90 -6.31
N GLY A 74 -8.28 5.77 -6.56
CA GLY A 74 -9.48 5.44 -7.35
C GLY A 74 -9.14 4.98 -8.77
N ILE A 75 -8.29 5.74 -9.47
CA ILE A 75 -7.83 5.40 -10.82
C ILE A 75 -7.02 4.09 -10.78
N GLY A 76 -6.14 3.92 -9.80
CA GLY A 76 -5.33 2.71 -9.64
C GLY A 76 -6.18 1.45 -9.49
N LYS A 77 -7.32 1.53 -8.79
CA LYS A 77 -8.27 0.42 -8.68
C LYS A 77 -8.91 0.07 -10.02
N GLN A 78 -9.31 1.08 -10.80
CA GLN A 78 -9.85 0.86 -12.15
C GLN A 78 -8.80 0.23 -13.07
N VAL A 79 -7.56 0.72 -13.03
CA VAL A 79 -6.43 0.16 -13.80
C VAL A 79 -6.18 -1.30 -13.40
N ALA A 80 -6.15 -1.63 -12.11
CA ALA A 80 -5.96 -3.00 -11.63
C ALA A 80 -7.07 -3.94 -12.14
N SER A 81 -8.33 -3.50 -12.10
CA SER A 81 -9.45 -4.25 -12.64
C SER A 81 -9.37 -4.43 -14.16
N GLN A 82 -8.90 -3.41 -14.89
CA GLN A 82 -8.69 -3.51 -16.33
C GLN A 82 -7.56 -4.46 -16.67
N LEU A 83 -6.42 -4.41 -15.96
CA LEU A 83 -5.30 -5.36 -16.15
C LEU A 83 -5.73 -6.82 -15.97
N GLN A 84 -6.70 -7.09 -15.11
CA GLN A 84 -7.26 -8.44 -14.89
C GLN A 84 -8.13 -8.93 -16.07
N ASN A 85 -8.79 -8.00 -16.79
CA ASN A 85 -9.87 -8.31 -17.74
C ASN A 85 -9.55 -7.93 -19.20
N SER A 86 -8.58 -7.06 -19.45
CA SER A 86 -8.23 -6.55 -20.77
C SER A 86 -6.78 -6.06 -20.86
N ASN A 87 -6.20 -6.14 -22.05
CA ASN A 87 -4.88 -5.56 -22.38
C ASN A 87 -5.05 -4.32 -23.26
N ALA A 88 -6.06 -3.49 -22.97
CA ALA A 88 -6.41 -2.37 -23.84
C ALA A 88 -5.29 -1.29 -23.83
N PRO A 89 -4.89 -0.72 -24.99
CA PRO A 89 -3.83 0.29 -25.07
C PRO A 89 -4.06 1.52 -24.18
N GLU A 90 -5.32 1.86 -23.90
CA GLU A 90 -5.70 2.96 -23.03
C GLU A 90 -5.24 2.74 -21.59
N VAL A 91 -5.25 1.49 -21.12
CA VAL A 91 -4.76 1.10 -19.79
C VAL A 91 -3.29 1.45 -19.66
N ARG A 92 -2.50 1.21 -20.72
CA ARG A 92 -1.07 1.50 -20.73
C ARG A 92 -0.80 2.99 -20.54
N GLY A 93 -1.49 3.85 -21.29
CA GLY A 93 -1.29 5.30 -21.19
C GLY A 93 -1.65 5.85 -19.81
N VAL A 94 -2.70 5.34 -19.17
CA VAL A 94 -3.08 5.73 -17.80
C VAL A 94 -2.09 5.20 -16.77
N LEU A 95 -1.63 3.96 -16.92
CA LEU A 95 -0.64 3.37 -16.03
C LEU A 95 0.70 4.13 -16.08
N ASP A 96 1.20 4.44 -17.28
CA ASP A 96 2.42 5.25 -17.44
C ASP A 96 2.26 6.63 -16.79
N ALA A 97 1.10 7.27 -16.93
CA ALA A 97 0.81 8.56 -16.31
C ALA A 97 0.78 8.50 -14.76
N LEU A 98 0.25 7.42 -14.20
CA LEU A 98 0.29 7.18 -12.75
C LEU A 98 1.73 6.95 -12.28
N LEU A 99 2.48 6.08 -12.95
CA LEU A 99 3.86 5.76 -12.57
C LEU A 99 4.86 6.89 -12.82
N GLY A 100 4.51 7.88 -13.65
CA GLY A 100 5.33 9.04 -13.98
C GLY A 100 5.49 10.07 -12.86
N ASN A 101 4.81 9.92 -11.72
CA ASN A 101 4.98 10.81 -10.57
C ASN A 101 4.72 10.10 -9.23
N GLU A 102 5.23 10.66 -8.12
CA GLU A 102 5.15 10.03 -6.80
C GLU A 102 3.71 9.84 -6.30
N ALA A 103 2.82 10.83 -6.49
CA ALA A 103 1.44 10.74 -6.01
C ALA A 103 0.66 9.67 -6.75
N GLY A 104 0.81 9.63 -8.08
CA GLY A 104 0.20 8.62 -8.96
C GLY A 104 0.69 7.21 -8.64
N ALA A 105 2.01 7.02 -8.58
CA ALA A 105 2.62 5.72 -8.33
C ALA A 105 2.22 5.18 -6.96
N ARG A 106 2.22 6.04 -5.93
CA ARG A 106 1.80 5.66 -4.59
C ARG A 106 0.32 5.27 -4.54
N GLY A 107 -0.56 6.03 -5.19
CA GLY A 107 -1.99 5.70 -5.28
C GLY A 107 -2.23 4.37 -5.99
N PHE A 108 -1.53 4.14 -7.11
CA PHE A 108 -1.58 2.88 -7.84
C PHE A 108 -1.13 1.70 -6.98
N PHE A 109 0.06 1.76 -6.38
CA PHE A 109 0.59 0.65 -5.58
C PHE A 109 -0.25 0.35 -4.35
N VAL A 110 -0.83 1.37 -3.70
CA VAL A 110 -1.79 1.14 -2.61
C VAL A 110 -2.97 0.31 -3.11
N SER A 111 -3.64 0.73 -4.18
CA SER A 111 -4.80 0.01 -4.71
C SER A 111 -4.46 -1.39 -5.25
N PHE A 112 -3.36 -1.51 -5.98
CA PHE A 112 -2.96 -2.74 -6.66
C PHE A 112 -2.47 -3.80 -5.67
N LEU A 113 -1.61 -3.42 -4.71
CA LEU A 113 -1.00 -4.38 -3.81
C LEU A 113 -1.96 -4.85 -2.71
N THR A 114 -2.91 -4.00 -2.28
CA THR A 114 -3.91 -4.34 -1.27
C THR A 114 -5.24 -4.80 -1.86
N SER A 115 -5.30 -5.18 -3.14
CA SER A 115 -6.52 -5.70 -3.73
C SER A 115 -6.95 -7.01 -3.06
N ASP A 116 -8.22 -7.12 -2.69
CA ASP A 116 -8.78 -8.29 -2.03
C ASP A 116 -9.73 -9.04 -2.97
N GLY A 117 -10.04 -10.30 -2.64
CA GLY A 117 -11.05 -11.08 -3.36
C GLY A 117 -10.52 -11.71 -4.66
N ASP A 118 -11.27 -11.51 -5.76
CA ASP A 118 -11.06 -12.18 -7.06
C ASP A 118 -9.93 -11.56 -7.90
N ASP A 119 -9.30 -10.48 -7.41
CA ASP A 119 -8.18 -9.79 -8.06
C ASP A 119 -6.88 -10.59 -7.93
N THR A 120 -6.78 -11.65 -8.74
CA THR A 120 -5.60 -12.54 -8.81
C THR A 120 -4.44 -11.93 -9.59
N ILE A 121 -4.67 -10.83 -10.33
CA ILE A 121 -3.68 -10.18 -11.20
C ILE A 121 -2.42 -9.75 -10.45
N ALA A 122 -2.58 -9.24 -9.22
CA ALA A 122 -1.46 -8.79 -8.39
C ALA A 122 -0.63 -9.96 -7.83
N ASP A 123 -1.19 -11.17 -7.84
CA ASP A 123 -0.56 -12.39 -7.35
C ASP A 123 0.21 -13.16 -8.44
N GLN A 124 0.09 -12.76 -9.71
CA GLN A 124 0.76 -13.41 -10.85
C GLN A 124 2.27 -13.14 -10.85
N ASN A 125 3.06 -14.20 -11.08
CA ASN A 125 4.50 -14.12 -11.31
C ASN A 125 4.86 -14.99 -12.54
N PRO A 126 5.33 -14.42 -13.66
CA PRO A 126 5.58 -13.00 -13.88
C PRO A 126 4.30 -12.14 -13.82
N PRO A 127 4.41 -10.83 -13.50
CA PRO A 127 3.28 -9.91 -13.66
C PRO A 127 2.87 -9.84 -15.13
N VAL A 128 1.65 -9.38 -15.39
CA VAL A 128 1.21 -9.18 -16.78
C VAL A 128 2.15 -8.27 -17.55
N GLU A 129 2.40 -8.61 -18.81
CA GLU A 129 3.36 -7.96 -19.71
C GLU A 129 3.19 -6.44 -19.72
N LEU A 130 1.94 -5.95 -19.78
CA LEU A 130 1.65 -4.52 -19.78
C LEU A 130 2.16 -3.81 -18.51
N LEU A 131 2.04 -4.43 -17.34
CA LEU A 131 2.53 -3.89 -16.07
C LEU A 131 4.06 -4.03 -15.96
N GLY A 132 4.61 -5.17 -16.36
CA GLY A 132 6.06 -5.39 -16.39
C GLY A 132 6.76 -4.35 -17.26
N ASP A 133 6.25 -4.11 -18.47
CA ASP A 133 6.80 -3.13 -19.40
C ASP A 133 6.62 -1.69 -18.91
N ALA A 134 5.53 -1.38 -18.20
CA ALA A 134 5.32 -0.06 -17.61
C ALA A 134 6.34 0.20 -16.48
N LEU A 135 6.56 -0.79 -15.61
CA LEU A 135 7.55 -0.71 -14.54
C LEU A 135 8.98 -0.61 -15.06
N ALA A 136 9.32 -1.34 -16.13
CA ALA A 136 10.65 -1.28 -16.75
C ALA A 136 10.98 0.12 -17.31
N GLN A 137 9.96 0.84 -17.81
CA GLN A 137 10.11 2.18 -18.40
C GLN A 137 10.00 3.31 -17.38
N ALA A 138 9.29 3.09 -16.26
CA ALA A 138 9.08 4.09 -15.23
C ALA A 138 10.41 4.61 -14.63
N GLU A 139 10.36 5.82 -14.07
CA GLU A 139 11.52 6.39 -13.40
C GLU A 139 11.83 5.64 -12.11
N GLU A 140 13.01 5.02 -12.04
CA GLU A 140 13.46 4.22 -10.90
C GLU A 140 13.38 4.98 -9.57
N LYS A 141 13.69 6.29 -9.59
CA LYS A 141 13.63 7.16 -8.41
C LYS A 141 12.22 7.34 -7.86
N VAL A 142 11.19 7.10 -8.69
CA VAL A 142 9.77 7.16 -8.30
C VAL A 142 9.31 5.78 -7.82
N VAL A 143 9.44 4.75 -8.67
CA VAL A 143 8.86 3.43 -8.40
C VAL A 143 9.68 2.59 -7.43
N GLY A 144 11.02 2.68 -7.49
CA GLY A 144 11.94 1.85 -6.73
C GLY A 144 11.79 2.00 -5.22
N PRO A 145 11.90 3.21 -4.64
CA PRO A 145 11.73 3.41 -3.21
C PRO A 145 10.33 2.98 -2.73
N LEU A 146 9.29 3.23 -3.52
CA LEU A 146 7.92 2.84 -3.19
C LEU A 146 7.75 1.32 -3.14
N LEU A 147 8.27 0.59 -4.12
CA LEU A 147 8.22 -0.87 -4.14
C LEU A 147 9.01 -1.48 -2.98
N VAL A 148 10.23 -0.99 -2.73
CA VAL A 148 11.05 -1.47 -1.61
C VAL A 148 10.35 -1.18 -0.27
N MET A 149 9.74 -0.01 -0.09
CA MET A 149 8.93 0.27 1.12
C MET A 149 7.73 -0.67 1.26
N ASN A 150 7.05 -0.99 0.15
CA ASN A 150 5.94 -1.95 0.12
C ASN A 150 6.37 -3.40 0.29
N THR A 151 7.67 -3.71 0.28
CA THR A 151 8.20 -5.00 0.75
C THR A 151 8.63 -4.92 2.21
N VAL A 152 9.46 -3.93 2.55
CA VAL A 152 10.08 -3.75 3.87
C VAL A 152 9.04 -3.57 4.97
N MET A 153 8.13 -2.60 4.82
CA MET A 153 7.19 -2.23 5.88
C MET A 153 6.25 -3.40 6.22
N PRO A 154 5.54 -4.02 5.27
CA PRO A 154 4.68 -5.15 5.59
C PRO A 154 5.44 -6.36 6.10
N THR A 155 6.66 -6.65 5.62
CA THR A 155 7.49 -7.74 6.19
C THR A 155 7.74 -7.55 7.67
N ALA A 156 8.10 -6.34 8.11
CA ALA A 156 8.22 -6.04 9.54
C ALA A 156 6.87 -6.18 10.29
N MET A 157 5.76 -5.78 9.65
CA MET A 157 4.44 -5.89 10.25
C MET A 157 3.94 -7.33 10.39
N VAL A 158 4.37 -8.26 9.53
CA VAL A 158 4.10 -9.69 9.73
C VAL A 158 4.59 -10.13 11.11
N THR A 159 5.84 -9.80 11.46
CA THR A 159 6.42 -10.11 12.78
C THR A 159 5.67 -9.41 13.90
N ALA A 160 5.35 -8.12 13.73
CA ALA A 160 4.58 -7.37 14.73
C ALA A 160 3.20 -7.98 15.01
N HIS A 161 2.47 -8.34 13.95
CA HIS A 161 1.13 -8.93 14.04
C HIS A 161 1.14 -10.35 14.61
N LYS A 162 2.15 -11.16 14.26
CA LYS A 162 2.35 -12.47 14.88
C LYS A 162 2.58 -12.35 16.39
N ARG A 163 3.44 -11.41 16.82
CA ARG A 163 3.67 -11.14 18.26
C ARG A 163 2.40 -10.69 18.99
N SER A 164 1.46 -10.04 18.29
CA SER A 164 0.17 -9.62 18.85
C SER A 164 -0.97 -10.61 18.62
N ASN A 165 -0.69 -11.85 18.18
CA ASN A 165 -1.69 -12.87 17.85
C ASN A 165 -2.79 -12.37 16.89
N SER A 166 -2.38 -11.59 15.89
CA SER A 166 -3.27 -10.96 14.90
C SER A 166 -3.05 -11.59 13.52
N ASP A 167 -3.29 -12.90 13.42
CA ASP A 167 -2.91 -13.70 12.24
C ASP A 167 -3.50 -13.18 10.92
N SER A 168 -4.75 -12.73 10.92
CA SER A 168 -5.36 -12.14 9.72
C SER A 168 -4.63 -10.88 9.23
N MET A 169 -4.12 -10.05 10.16
CA MET A 169 -3.32 -8.87 9.80
C MET A 169 -1.93 -9.27 9.32
N ALA A 170 -1.35 -10.34 9.88
CA ALA A 170 -0.10 -10.91 9.41
C ALA A 170 -0.24 -11.46 7.98
N GLU A 171 -1.34 -12.15 7.67
CA GLU A 171 -1.64 -12.66 6.32
C GLU A 171 -1.80 -11.53 5.30
N MET A 172 -2.54 -10.47 5.64
CA MET A 172 -2.69 -9.30 4.77
C MET A 172 -1.33 -8.61 4.52
N SER A 173 -0.52 -8.45 5.56
CA SER A 173 0.84 -7.88 5.42
C SER A 173 1.71 -8.76 4.53
N MET A 174 1.71 -10.08 4.75
CA MET A 174 2.47 -11.03 3.96
C MET A 174 2.07 -11.00 2.49
N ARG A 175 0.77 -10.88 2.20
CA ARG A 175 0.26 -10.75 0.83
C ARG A 175 0.83 -9.52 0.13
N VAL A 176 0.78 -8.35 0.78
CA VAL A 176 1.32 -7.11 0.21
C VAL A 176 2.83 -7.22 0.00
N ALA A 177 3.57 -7.72 0.98
CA ALA A 177 5.01 -7.91 0.85
C ALA A 177 5.37 -8.82 -0.34
N ARG A 178 4.66 -9.94 -0.49
CA ARG A 178 4.86 -10.88 -1.61
C ARG A 178 4.58 -10.21 -2.95
N ARG A 179 3.46 -9.50 -3.09
CA ARG A 179 3.08 -8.82 -4.34
C ARG A 179 4.09 -7.73 -4.72
N ALA A 180 4.56 -6.96 -3.74
CA ALA A 180 5.60 -5.95 -3.96
C ALA A 180 6.93 -6.59 -4.39
N SER A 181 7.34 -7.70 -3.76
CA SER A 181 8.54 -8.45 -4.16
C SER A 181 8.45 -8.98 -5.59
N ILE A 182 7.29 -9.48 -6.03
CA ILE A 182 7.08 -9.87 -7.44
C ILE A 182 7.33 -8.67 -8.37
N LEU A 183 6.82 -7.49 -8.04
CA LEU A 183 7.06 -6.32 -8.90
C LEU A 183 8.55 -5.89 -8.90
N LEU A 184 9.25 -6.00 -7.77
CA LEU A 184 10.70 -5.77 -7.70
C LEU A 184 11.48 -6.78 -8.55
N GLU A 185 11.09 -8.06 -8.51
CA GLU A 185 11.69 -9.14 -9.31
C GLU A 185 11.68 -8.81 -10.81
N HIS A 186 10.64 -8.11 -11.28
CA HIS A 186 10.45 -7.72 -12.68
C HIS A 186 10.81 -6.25 -12.96
N SER A 187 11.45 -5.57 -12.01
CA SER A 187 11.91 -4.18 -12.13
C SER A 187 13.43 -4.11 -11.94
N PRO A 188 14.25 -4.67 -12.86
CA PRO A 188 15.69 -4.87 -12.65
C PRO A 188 16.46 -3.58 -12.39
N ARG A 189 15.96 -2.44 -12.89
CA ARG A 189 16.54 -1.12 -12.64
C ARG A 189 16.51 -0.74 -11.16
N THR A 190 15.59 -1.29 -10.36
CA THR A 190 15.48 -1.01 -8.92
C THR A 190 16.53 -1.73 -8.06
N ARG A 191 17.33 -2.62 -8.67
CA ARG A 191 18.32 -3.45 -7.96
C ARG A 191 19.24 -2.66 -7.03
N PRO A 192 19.83 -1.49 -7.40
CA PRO A 192 20.69 -0.74 -6.49
C PRO A 192 19.97 -0.29 -5.21
N ILE A 193 18.68 0.04 -5.30
CA ILE A 193 17.85 0.44 -4.17
C ILE A 193 17.57 -0.76 -3.26
N VAL A 194 17.31 -1.93 -3.85
CA VAL A 194 17.13 -3.19 -3.13
C VAL A 194 18.42 -3.58 -2.40
N GLU A 195 19.57 -3.50 -3.05
CA GLU A 195 20.89 -3.77 -2.45
C GLU A 195 21.20 -2.81 -1.29
N ALA A 196 20.88 -1.53 -1.43
CA ALA A 196 21.06 -0.55 -0.36
C ALA A 196 20.16 -0.84 0.86
N ALA A 197 18.89 -1.19 0.63
CA ALA A 197 17.96 -1.57 1.68
C ALA A 197 18.40 -2.87 2.37
N PHE A 198 18.80 -3.87 1.59
CA PHE A 198 19.33 -5.13 2.10
C PHE A 198 20.57 -4.92 2.97
N GLY A 199 21.58 -4.19 2.48
CA GLY A 199 22.79 -3.89 3.23
C GLY A 199 22.54 -3.06 4.50
N ALA A 200 21.48 -2.26 4.54
CA ALA A 200 21.06 -1.58 5.76
C ALA A 200 20.35 -2.52 6.75
N ALA A 201 19.64 -3.54 6.26
CA ALA A 201 18.90 -4.49 7.09
C ALA A 201 19.84 -5.48 7.78
N GLU A 202 20.98 -5.80 7.16
CA GLU A 202 22.03 -6.64 7.75
C GLU A 202 22.88 -5.94 8.83
N ARG A 203 22.81 -4.60 8.92
CA ARG A 203 23.56 -3.83 9.93
C ARG A 203 22.93 -3.94 11.32
N ALA A 204 23.78 -3.80 12.34
CA ALA A 204 23.33 -3.84 13.72
C ALA A 204 22.33 -2.71 14.01
N VAL A 205 21.33 -2.97 14.86
CA VAL A 205 20.27 -2.01 15.22
C VAL A 205 20.84 -0.73 15.87
N GLU A 206 21.97 -0.86 16.56
CA GLU A 206 22.65 0.23 17.26
C GLU A 206 23.44 1.17 16.32
N GLU A 207 23.62 0.77 15.05
CA GLU A 207 24.23 1.64 14.05
C GLU A 207 23.26 2.78 13.72
N ASN A 208 23.58 3.97 14.22
CA ASN A 208 22.88 5.19 13.85
C ASN A 208 23.83 6.03 12.98
N PRO A 209 23.63 6.08 11.66
CA PRO A 209 24.50 6.84 10.80
C PRO A 209 24.30 8.32 11.14
N SER A 210 25.39 9.09 11.12
CA SER A 210 25.31 10.54 11.35
C SER A 210 24.25 11.16 10.41
N PRO A 211 23.40 12.07 10.90
CA PRO A 211 22.49 12.83 10.04
C PRO A 211 23.22 13.66 8.98
N GLU A 212 24.53 13.85 9.12
CA GLU A 212 25.43 14.53 8.18
C GLU A 212 26.06 13.59 7.13
N GLY A 213 25.80 12.27 7.21
CA GLY A 213 26.23 11.33 6.20
C GLY A 213 25.63 11.70 4.84
N GLY A 214 26.47 11.77 3.81
CA GLY A 214 26.13 12.17 2.44
C GLY A 214 25.07 11.26 1.78
N PRO A 215 24.97 11.25 0.44
CA PRO A 215 23.94 10.51 -0.30
C PRO A 215 24.18 8.98 -0.32
N ASP A 216 24.63 8.41 0.80
CA ASP A 216 24.73 6.96 0.96
C ASP A 216 23.31 6.40 1.13
N GLU A 217 22.85 5.68 0.11
CA GLU A 217 21.56 5.00 0.07
C GLU A 217 21.41 4.00 1.23
N VAL A 218 22.50 3.35 1.67
CA VAL A 218 22.47 2.46 2.84
C VAL A 218 22.20 3.27 4.12
N ALA A 219 22.82 4.44 4.26
CA ALA A 219 22.57 5.32 5.40
C ALA A 219 21.13 5.85 5.41
N TYR A 220 20.51 6.08 4.24
CA TYR A 220 19.09 6.41 4.14
C TYR A 220 18.21 5.29 4.73
N TRP A 221 18.39 4.05 4.29
CA TRP A 221 17.59 2.92 4.76
C TRP A 221 17.80 2.61 6.25
N LEU A 222 19.03 2.77 6.74
CA LEU A 222 19.32 2.61 8.17
C LEU A 222 18.60 3.66 9.02
N ARG A 223 18.60 4.93 8.60
CA ARG A 223 17.77 5.98 9.25
C ARG A 223 16.28 5.67 9.16
N PHE A 224 15.83 5.12 8.03
CA PHE A 224 14.44 4.72 7.86
C PHE A 224 14.07 3.62 8.87
N TYR A 225 14.87 2.55 9.02
CA TYR A 225 14.62 1.49 10.00
C TYR A 225 14.64 2.00 11.44
N ASN A 226 15.59 2.89 11.78
CA ASN A 226 15.68 3.51 13.10
C ASN A 226 14.45 4.40 13.39
N LYS A 227 14.01 5.19 12.40
CA LYS A 227 12.83 6.07 12.52
C LYS A 227 11.55 5.29 12.80
N TRP A 228 11.39 4.11 12.20
CA TRP A 228 10.21 3.25 12.38
C TRP A 228 10.35 2.26 13.54
N GLY A 229 11.52 2.17 14.17
CA GLY A 229 11.76 1.32 15.34
C GLY A 229 11.79 -0.17 15.02
N TYR A 230 12.28 -0.55 13.83
CA TYR A 230 12.41 -1.97 13.47
C TYR A 230 13.55 -2.61 14.25
N ASP A 231 13.20 -3.62 15.04
CA ASP A 231 14.13 -4.39 15.85
C ASP A 231 14.89 -5.45 15.03
N GLU A 232 15.78 -6.18 15.71
CA GLU A 232 16.66 -7.16 15.08
C GLU A 232 15.90 -8.29 14.37
N GLU A 233 14.80 -8.78 14.96
CA GLU A 233 13.99 -9.84 14.33
C GLU A 233 13.31 -9.31 13.06
N MET A 234 12.69 -8.13 13.14
CA MET A 234 12.07 -7.50 11.96
C MET A 234 13.08 -7.24 10.85
N ARG A 235 14.30 -6.80 11.19
CA ARG A 235 15.36 -6.55 10.20
C ARG A 235 15.87 -7.83 9.56
N LYS A 236 15.99 -8.93 10.31
CA LYS A 236 16.34 -10.24 9.75
C LYS A 236 15.31 -10.71 8.73
N GLU A 237 14.02 -10.56 9.03
CA GLU A 237 12.94 -10.89 8.08
C GLU A 237 12.96 -9.99 6.84
N ILE A 238 13.20 -8.68 7.02
CA ILE A 238 13.39 -7.74 5.90
C ILE A 238 14.58 -8.17 5.02
N ALA A 239 15.74 -8.46 5.62
CA ALA A 239 16.94 -8.87 4.91
C ALA A 239 16.69 -10.17 4.11
N ALA A 240 16.01 -11.15 4.71
CA ALA A 240 15.64 -12.39 4.03
C ALA A 240 14.73 -12.12 2.82
N ALA A 241 13.70 -11.27 2.98
CA ALA A 241 12.77 -10.93 1.89
C ALA A 241 13.47 -10.18 0.73
N LEU A 242 14.38 -9.25 1.04
CA LEU A 242 15.12 -8.52 0.00
C LEU A 242 16.18 -9.39 -0.68
N ASN A 243 16.84 -10.29 0.07
CA ASN A 243 17.80 -11.23 -0.50
C ASN A 243 17.12 -12.20 -1.48
N ASP A 244 15.92 -12.68 -1.16
CA ASP A 244 15.14 -13.52 -2.08
C ASP A 244 14.88 -12.81 -3.42
N VAL A 245 14.53 -11.51 -3.37
CA VAL A 245 14.41 -10.67 -4.58
C VAL A 245 15.75 -10.58 -5.32
N LEU A 246 16.85 -10.29 -4.62
CA LEU A 246 18.19 -10.13 -5.23
C LEU A 246 18.70 -11.40 -5.92
N ILE A 247 18.37 -12.57 -5.38
CA ILE A 247 18.73 -13.88 -5.95
C ILE A 247 17.92 -14.16 -7.22
N LYS A 248 16.62 -13.86 -7.22
CA LYS A 248 15.75 -14.09 -8.39
C LYS A 248 15.98 -13.09 -9.52
N CYS A 249 16.50 -11.91 -9.20
CA CYS A 249 16.94 -10.90 -10.17
C CYS A 249 18.36 -11.11 -10.71
N ALA A 250 19.08 -12.17 -10.30
CA ALA A 250 20.47 -12.46 -10.72
C ALA A 250 20.51 -13.33 -11.98
#